data_AF-A0A6G3Z3J0-F1
#
_entry.id   AF-A0A6G3Z3J0-F1
#
_cell.length_a   1.000
_cell.length_b   1.000
_cell.length_c   1.000
_cell.angle_alpha   90.00
_cell.angle_beta   90.00
_cell.angle_gamma   90.00
#
_symmetry.space_group_name_H-M   'P 1'
#
loop_
_entity.id
_entity.type
_entity.pdbx_description
1 polymer ?
#
loop_
_entity_poly.entity_id
_entity_poly.type
_entity_poly.pdbx_seq_one_letter_code
_entity_poly.pdbx_strand_id
1 'polypeptide(L)'
;MNGNLRVGNLFGIPFYVNVSWFLVLALFTWNYGSGLANAFPALPGTTPWLLGLLTALLLFGSVLAHELGHSFAALQQGVWVHSITLFLFGGLAALEKESDTPGGAFKVAIAGPVVSLMLATLLFALSQGLALSGPVGAIVTLL
;
A
#
# COMPACT_ATOMS: atom_id res chain seq x y z
N MET A 1 8.28 -22.32 9.29
CA MET A 1 6.84 -22.67 9.26
C MET A 1 6.08 -21.38 9.49
N ASN A 2 5.92 -20.61 8.41
CA ASN A 2 6.06 -19.15 8.48
C ASN A 2 4.68 -18.53 8.55
N GLY A 3 4.42 -17.66 9.53
CA GLY A 3 3.10 -17.09 9.85
C GLY A 3 2.47 -16.24 8.74
N ASN A 4 2.29 -16.79 7.55
CA ASN A 4 1.62 -16.21 6.40
C ASN A 4 0.17 -16.72 6.41
N LEU A 5 -0.76 -15.81 6.61
CA LEU A 5 -2.19 -16.04 6.51
C LEU A 5 -2.60 -15.81 5.06
N ARG A 6 -3.21 -16.80 4.41
CA ARG A 6 -3.79 -16.61 3.09
C ARG A 6 -5.06 -15.79 3.23
N VAL A 7 -5.07 -14.59 2.66
CA VAL A 7 -6.22 -13.68 2.73
C VAL A 7 -7.16 -13.87 1.54
N GLY A 8 -6.63 -14.22 0.37
CA GLY A 8 -7.45 -14.46 -0.82
C GLY A 8 -6.64 -14.53 -2.09
N ASN A 9 -7.26 -14.12 -3.20
CA ASN A 9 -6.61 -13.96 -4.50
C ASN A 9 -6.91 -12.55 -5.03
N LEU A 10 -5.89 -11.82 -5.46
CA LEU A 10 -5.99 -10.49 -6.09
C LEU A 10 -5.69 -10.65 -7.57
N PHE A 11 -6.66 -10.38 -8.45
CA PHE A 11 -6.50 -10.50 -9.90
C PHE A 11 -5.94 -11.87 -10.37
N GLY A 12 -6.30 -12.94 -9.65
CA GLY A 12 -5.81 -14.30 -9.91
C GLY A 12 -4.48 -14.65 -9.22
N ILE A 13 -3.82 -13.69 -8.57
CA ILE A 13 -2.56 -13.90 -7.84
C ILE A 13 -2.88 -14.22 -6.37
N PRO A 14 -2.39 -15.35 -5.81
CA PRO A 14 -2.54 -15.66 -4.39
C PRO A 14 -1.99 -14.56 -3.47
N PHE A 15 -2.81 -14.10 -2.53
CA PHE A 15 -2.47 -13.02 -1.60
C PHE A 15 -2.34 -13.52 -0.16
N TYR A 16 -1.19 -13.22 0.45
CA TYR A 16 -0.84 -13.60 1.80
C TYR A 16 -0.49 -12.38 2.65
N VAL A 17 -0.76 -12.49 3.95
CA VAL A 17 -0.38 -11.48 4.95
C VAL A 17 0.39 -12.19 6.05
N ASN A 18 1.62 -11.77 6.28
CA ASN A 18 2.42 -12.27 7.39
C ASN A 18 1.93 -11.68 8.72
N VAL A 19 1.94 -12.45 9.81
CA VAL A 19 1.53 -11.98 11.15
C VAL A 19 2.32 -10.73 11.59
N SER A 20 3.58 -10.59 11.17
CA SER A 20 4.39 -9.38 11.42
C SER A 20 3.80 -8.11 10.82
N TRP A 21 2.96 -8.21 9.79
CA TRP A 21 2.28 -7.06 9.20
C TRP A 21 1.33 -6.38 10.20
N PHE A 22 0.64 -7.15 11.05
CA PHE A 22 -0.27 -6.58 12.06
C PHE A 22 0.48 -5.71 13.08
N LEU A 23 1.74 -6.02 13.37
CA LEU A 23 2.57 -5.20 14.25
C LEU A 23 2.81 -3.82 13.62
N VAL A 24 3.17 -3.78 12.34
CA VAL A 24 3.40 -2.51 11.63
C VAL A 24 2.10 -1.75 11.42
N LEU A 25 1.00 -2.45 11.11
CA LEU A 25 -0.32 -1.85 11.04
C LEU A 25 -0.67 -1.13 12.35
N ALA A 26 -0.45 -1.78 13.51
CA ALA A 26 -0.67 -1.17 14.81
C ALA A 26 0.24 0.05 15.07
N LEU A 27 1.52 -0.04 14.70
CA LEU A 27 2.47 1.08 14.83
C LEU A 27 2.07 2.29 13.98
N PHE A 28 1.73 2.09 12.71
CA PHE A 28 1.31 3.19 11.83
C PHE A 28 -0.06 3.75 12.26
N THR A 29 -0.99 2.89 12.68
CA THR A 29 -2.28 3.31 13.26
C THR A 29 -2.06 4.21 14.47
N TRP A 30 -1.16 3.81 15.38
CA TRP A 30 -0.82 4.60 16.55
C TRP A 30 -0.13 5.92 16.18
N ASN A 31 0.83 5.89 15.25
CA ASN A 31 1.56 7.06 14.81
C ASN A 31 0.65 8.10 14.15
N TYR A 32 -0.13 7.70 13.14
CA TYR A 32 -1.08 8.58 12.47
C TYR A 32 -2.21 9.03 13.39
N GLY A 33 -2.75 8.12 14.21
CA GLY A 33 -3.79 8.46 15.16
C GLY A 33 -3.35 9.49 16.20
N SER A 34 -2.13 9.34 16.74
CA SER A 34 -1.53 10.32 17.64
C SER A 34 -1.26 11.66 16.95
N GLY A 35 -0.80 11.61 15.69
CA GLY A 35 -0.63 12.82 14.87
C GLY A 35 -1.96 13.57 14.66
N LEU A 36 -3.03 12.87 14.29
CA LEU A 36 -4.35 13.46 14.12
C LEU A 36 -4.94 13.97 15.44
N ALA A 37 -4.74 13.27 16.56
CA ALA A 37 -5.23 13.70 17.86
C ALA A 37 -4.58 15.04 18.27
N ASN A 38 -3.28 15.20 18.01
CA ASN A 38 -2.56 16.45 18.27
C ASN A 38 -2.93 17.56 17.29
N ALA A 39 -3.09 17.25 16.00
CA ALA A 39 -3.41 18.22 14.96
C ALA A 39 -4.87 18.71 15.03
N PHE A 40 -5.79 17.86 15.48
CA PHE A 40 -7.20 18.16 15.62
C PHE A 40 -7.72 17.80 17.02
N PRO A 41 -7.40 18.60 18.05
CA PRO A 41 -7.83 18.33 19.44
C PRO A 41 -9.35 18.32 19.64
N ALA A 42 -10.10 18.91 18.71
CA ALA A 42 -11.56 18.90 18.71
C ALA A 42 -12.17 17.55 18.27
N LEU A 43 -11.36 16.61 17.78
CA LEU A 43 -11.85 15.28 17.44
C LEU A 43 -12.28 14.51 18.71
N PRO A 44 -13.49 13.95 18.72
CA PRO A 44 -14.02 13.30 19.91
C PRO A 44 -13.36 11.93 20.14
N GLY A 45 -13.00 11.66 21.39
CA GLY A 45 -12.70 10.31 21.89
C GLY A 45 -11.76 9.52 20.96
N THR A 46 -12.21 8.35 20.50
CA THR A 46 -11.39 7.39 19.73
C THR A 46 -11.27 7.69 18.23
N THR A 47 -11.92 8.75 17.73
CA THR A 47 -11.96 9.08 16.29
C THR A 47 -10.56 9.22 15.65
N PRO A 48 -9.56 9.88 16.26
CA PRO A 48 -8.24 10.01 15.66
C PRO A 48 -7.57 8.67 15.36
N TRP A 49 -7.71 7.67 16.24
CA TRP A 49 -7.14 6.33 16.04
C TRP A 49 -7.87 5.52 14.97
N LEU A 50 -9.20 5.68 14.84
CA LEU A 50 -9.96 5.08 13.73
C LEU A 50 -9.52 5.67 12.38
N LEU A 51 -9.34 6.98 12.33
CA LEU A 51 -8.81 7.66 11.15
C LEU A 51 -7.35 7.25 10.89
N GLY A 52 -6.52 7.12 11.92
CA GLY A 52 -5.16 6.60 11.79
C GLY A 52 -5.10 5.17 11.26
N LEU A 53 -6.02 4.31 11.68
CA LEU A 53 -6.16 2.95 11.14
C LEU A 53 -6.55 2.99 9.66
N LEU A 54 -7.51 3.85 9.30
CA LEU A 54 -7.90 4.04 7.91
C LEU A 54 -6.72 4.52 7.05
N THR A 55 -5.95 5.51 7.52
CA THR A 55 -4.74 5.99 6.83
C THR A 55 -3.72 4.86 6.68
N ALA A 56 -3.46 4.07 7.74
CA ALA A 56 -2.53 2.96 7.68
C ALA A 56 -2.98 1.90 6.64
N LEU A 57 -4.28 1.56 6.62
CA LEU A 57 -4.83 0.64 5.62
C LEU A 57 -4.71 1.18 4.19
N LEU A 58 -4.95 2.48 3.99
CA LEU A 58 -4.79 3.13 2.68
C LEU A 58 -3.31 3.15 2.24
N LEU A 59 -2.38 3.39 3.16
CA LEU A 59 -0.94 3.33 2.90
C LEU A 59 -0.54 1.91 2.43
N PHE A 60 -0.96 0.88 3.16
CA PHE A 60 -0.70 -0.51 2.74
C PHE A 60 -1.44 -0.89 1.46
N GLY A 61 -2.60 -0.31 1.21
CA GLY A 61 -3.31 -0.42 -0.07
C GLY A 61 -2.49 0.17 -1.23
N SER A 62 -1.84 1.31 -1.02
CA SER A 62 -0.93 1.94 -2.00
C SER A 62 0.31 1.07 -2.24
N VAL A 63 0.92 0.53 -1.18
CA VAL A 63 2.03 -0.44 -1.29
C VAL A 63 1.60 -1.70 -2.05
N LEU A 64 0.41 -2.21 -1.78
CA LEU A 64 -0.13 -3.36 -2.51
C LEU A 64 -0.35 -3.03 -3.99
N ALA A 65 -0.85 -1.84 -4.30
CA ALA A 65 -1.00 -1.38 -5.69
C ALA A 65 0.36 -1.23 -6.39
N HIS A 66 1.39 -0.77 -5.69
CA HIS A 66 2.77 -0.73 -6.18
C HIS A 66 3.28 -2.11 -6.58
N GLU A 67 3.14 -3.11 -5.70
CA GLU A 67 3.52 -4.49 -6.00
C GLU A 67 2.69 -5.12 -7.13
N LEU A 68 1.41 -4.77 -7.22
CA LEU A 68 0.56 -5.17 -8.34
C LEU A 68 1.05 -4.56 -9.67
N GLY A 69 1.57 -3.33 -9.65
CA GLY A 69 2.22 -2.71 -10.80
C GLY A 69 3.38 -3.55 -11.33
N HIS A 70 4.29 -3.97 -10.46
CA HIS A 70 5.36 -4.90 -10.80
C HIS A 70 4.83 -6.23 -11.35
N SER A 71 3.85 -6.80 -10.66
CA SER A 71 3.25 -8.09 -11.01
C SER A 71 2.60 -8.06 -12.40
N PHE A 72 1.85 -7.01 -12.73
CA PHE A 72 1.25 -6.86 -14.05
C PHE A 72 2.28 -6.65 -15.15
N ALA A 73 3.33 -5.87 -14.90
CA ALA A 73 4.42 -5.69 -15.86
C ALA A 73 5.19 -7.00 -16.11
N ALA A 74 5.34 -7.85 -15.10
CA ALA A 74 5.93 -9.18 -15.24
C ALA A 74 5.02 -10.13 -16.04
N LEU A 75 3.71 -10.13 -15.74
CA LEU A 75 2.72 -10.93 -16.48
C LEU A 75 2.66 -10.56 -17.96
N GLN A 76 2.78 -9.27 -18.31
CA GLN A 76 2.85 -8.83 -19.71
C GLN A 76 4.09 -9.35 -20.46
N GLN A 77 5.13 -9.72 -19.74
CA GLN A 77 6.35 -10.31 -20.29
C GLN A 77 6.32 -11.85 -20.26
N GLY A 78 5.19 -12.45 -19.88
CA GLY A 78 5.03 -13.90 -19.78
C GLY A 78 5.67 -14.52 -18.54
N VAL A 79 6.06 -13.71 -17.55
CA VAL A 79 6.60 -14.18 -16.27
C VAL A 79 5.45 -14.43 -15.30
N TRP A 80 5.35 -15.64 -14.77
CA TRP A 80 4.30 -15.98 -13.79
C TRP A 80 4.59 -15.37 -12.42
N VAL A 81 3.52 -14.93 -11.75
CA VAL A 81 3.56 -14.41 -10.37
C VAL A 81 2.97 -15.47 -9.46
N HIS A 82 3.79 -16.04 -8.57
CA HIS A 82 3.38 -17.12 -7.66
C HIS A 82 2.48 -16.61 -6.53
N SER A 83 2.85 -15.49 -5.92
CA SER A 83 2.09 -14.90 -4.81
C SER A 83 2.52 -13.47 -4.52
N ILE A 84 1.66 -12.72 -3.83
CA ILE A 84 1.98 -11.43 -3.22
C ILE A 84 1.83 -11.59 -1.71
N THR A 85 2.86 -11.23 -0.96
CA THR A 85 2.85 -11.30 0.52
C THR A 85 3.11 -9.93 1.12
N LEU A 86 2.21 -9.44 1.99
CA LEU A 86 2.50 -8.30 2.85
C LEU A 86 3.20 -8.75 4.14
N PHE A 87 4.24 -8.04 4.54
CA PHE A 87 5.03 -8.29 5.73
C PHE A 87 5.52 -6.96 6.33
N LEU A 88 6.35 -7.04 7.36
CA LEU A 88 6.83 -5.88 8.12
C LEU A 88 7.44 -4.76 7.25
N PHE A 89 8.21 -5.10 6.21
CA PHE A 89 8.91 -4.10 5.39
C PHE A 89 8.14 -3.65 4.15
N GLY A 90 6.91 -4.15 3.92
CA GLY A 90 6.11 -3.81 2.75
C GLY A 90 5.44 -5.02 2.10
N GLY A 91 5.27 -4.96 0.78
CA GLY A 91 4.82 -6.09 -0.03
C GLY A 91 5.98 -6.75 -0.76
N LEU A 92 5.87 -8.05 -0.99
CA LEU A 92 6.81 -8.79 -1.82
C LEU A 92 6.03 -9.68 -2.77
N ALA A 93 6.18 -9.40 -4.07
CA ALA A 93 5.70 -10.27 -5.14
C ALA A 93 6.75 -11.36 -5.43
N ALA A 94 6.36 -12.61 -5.23
CA ALA A 94 7.16 -13.77 -5.62
C ALA A 94 6.96 -14.05 -7.11
N LEU A 95 7.94 -13.71 -7.92
CA LEU A 95 7.97 -14.01 -9.35
C LEU A 95 8.56 -15.41 -9.59
N GLU A 96 8.10 -16.09 -10.63
CA GLU A 96 8.66 -17.39 -11.06
C GLU A 96 10.13 -17.27 -11.45
N LYS A 97 10.45 -16.20 -12.20
CA LYS A 97 11.79 -15.87 -12.65
C LYS A 97 11.89 -14.37 -12.90
N GLU A 98 13.11 -13.87 -13.03
CA GLU A 98 13.33 -12.51 -13.54
C GLU A 98 13.12 -12.46 -15.06
N SER A 99 12.93 -11.25 -15.59
CA SER A 99 12.83 -11.02 -17.03
C SER A 99 14.12 -11.43 -17.76
N ASP A 100 13.98 -12.18 -18.86
CA ASP A 100 15.13 -12.69 -19.63
C ASP A 100 15.91 -11.57 -20.36
N THR A 101 15.37 -10.35 -20.42
CA THR A 101 16.00 -9.20 -21.10
C THR A 101 16.20 -8.03 -20.14
N PRO A 102 17.31 -7.26 -20.27
CA PRO A 102 17.55 -6.07 -19.44
C PRO A 102 16.43 -5.02 -19.55
N GLY A 103 15.87 -4.83 -20.75
CA GLY A 103 14.76 -3.91 -20.98
C GLY A 103 13.46 -4.39 -20.32
N GLY A 104 13.23 -5.70 -20.26
CA GLY A 104 12.11 -6.29 -19.53
C GLY A 104 12.22 -6.07 -18.03
N ALA A 105 13.40 -6.35 -17.47
CA ALA A 105 13.68 -6.13 -16.05
C ALA A 105 13.49 -4.66 -15.65
N PHE A 106 13.95 -3.73 -16.48
CA PHE A 106 13.74 -2.29 -16.26
C PHE A 106 12.25 -1.92 -16.27
N LYS A 107 11.47 -2.45 -17.22
CA LYS A 107 10.02 -2.20 -17.29
C LYS A 107 9.29 -2.72 -16.05
N VAL A 108 9.65 -3.91 -15.57
CA VAL A 108 9.08 -4.43 -14.31
C VAL A 108 9.49 -3.51 -13.17
N ALA A 109 10.77 -3.18 -13.03
CA ALA A 109 11.28 -2.36 -11.94
C ALA A 109 10.69 -0.94 -11.87
N ILE A 110 10.31 -0.34 -13.00
CA ILE A 110 9.69 1.00 -13.01
C ILE A 110 8.16 0.97 -12.87
N ALA A 111 7.51 -0.18 -13.09
CA ALA A 111 6.06 -0.28 -13.08
C ALA A 111 5.45 0.06 -11.71
N GLY A 112 6.01 -0.47 -10.61
CA GLY A 112 5.58 -0.11 -9.26
C GLY A 112 5.72 1.39 -8.97
N PRO A 113 6.91 1.99 -9.16
CA PRO A 113 7.11 3.44 -9.01
C PRO A 113 6.15 4.29 -9.83
N VAL A 114 5.84 3.91 -11.07
CA VAL A 114 4.85 4.60 -11.90
C VAL A 114 3.46 4.54 -11.28
N VAL A 115 3.03 3.38 -10.78
CA VAL A 115 1.75 3.26 -10.06
C VAL A 115 1.73 4.15 -8.82
N SER A 116 2.81 4.19 -8.03
CA SER A 116 2.89 5.08 -6.87
C SER A 116 2.83 6.56 -7.27
N LEU A 117 3.51 6.97 -8.34
CA LEU A 117 3.45 8.35 -8.84
C LEU A 117 2.04 8.71 -9.35
N MET A 118 1.36 7.77 -10.02
CA MET A 118 -0.03 7.95 -10.45
C MET A 118 -0.97 8.10 -9.26
N LEU A 119 -0.81 7.28 -8.21
CA LEU A 119 -1.58 7.40 -6.98
C LEU A 119 -1.31 8.72 -6.27
N ALA A 120 -0.04 9.11 -6.10
CA ALA A 120 0.35 10.36 -5.47
C ALA A 120 -0.21 11.58 -6.21
N THR A 121 -0.10 11.60 -7.54
CA THR A 121 -0.66 12.69 -8.37
C THR A 121 -2.18 12.75 -8.31
N LEU A 122 -2.87 11.62 -8.31
CA LEU A 122 -4.32 11.55 -8.17
C LEU A 122 -4.78 12.03 -6.79
N LEU A 123 -4.17 11.54 -5.72
CA LEU A 123 -4.50 11.91 -4.34
C LEU A 123 -4.22 13.40 -4.10
N PHE A 124 -3.10 13.91 -4.63
CA PHE A 124 -2.78 15.33 -4.59
C PHE A 124 -3.80 16.18 -5.38
N ALA A 125 -4.20 15.76 -6.58
CA ALA A 125 -5.22 16.48 -7.33
C ALA A 125 -6.58 16.50 -6.61
N LEU A 126 -6.94 15.38 -5.97
CA LEU A 126 -8.17 15.26 -5.17
C LEU A 126 -8.13 16.18 -3.94
N SER A 127 -7.00 16.28 -3.24
CA SER A 127 -6.89 17.18 -2.08
C SER A 127 -7.08 18.65 -2.47
N GLN A 128 -6.54 19.05 -3.62
CA GLN A 128 -6.67 20.41 -4.14
C GLN A 128 -8.07 20.70 -4.70
N GLY A 129 -8.68 19.75 -5.40
CA GLY A 129 -9.93 19.95 -6.14
C GLY A 129 -11.20 19.87 -5.29
N LEU A 130 -11.20 19.09 -4.21
CA LEU A 130 -12.39 18.88 -3.36
C LEU A 130 -12.45 19.83 -2.15
N ALA A 131 -11.50 20.77 -2.01
CA ALA A 131 -11.34 21.58 -0.79
C ALA A 131 -11.43 20.74 0.49
N LEU A 132 -10.84 19.53 0.46
CA LEU A 132 -10.85 18.61 1.58
C LEU A 132 -10.16 19.29 2.76
N SER A 133 -10.94 19.68 3.75
CA SER A 133 -10.48 20.39 4.94
C SER A 133 -10.63 19.51 6.18
N GLY A 134 -9.88 19.85 7.22
CA GLY A 134 -9.92 19.10 8.47
C GLY A 134 -9.27 17.71 8.36
N PRO A 135 -9.77 16.73 9.14
CA PRO A 135 -9.13 15.41 9.27
C PRO A 135 -9.01 14.63 7.96
N VAL A 136 -9.98 14.76 7.06
CA VAL A 136 -9.98 14.04 5.77
C VAL A 136 -8.89 14.58 4.83
N GLY A 137 -8.71 15.90 4.78
CA GLY A 137 -7.62 16.51 4.02
C GLY A 137 -6.25 16.06 4.54
N ALA A 138 -6.09 15.99 5.87
CA ALA A 138 -4.86 15.52 6.49
C ALA A 138 -4.53 14.06 6.10
N ILE A 139 -5.52 13.17 6.05
CA ILE A 139 -5.31 11.77 5.62
C ILE A 139 -4.77 11.71 4.20
N VAL A 140 -5.37 12.47 3.26
CA VAL A 140 -4.94 12.45 1.85
C VAL A 140 -3.51 12.97 1.70
N THR A 141 -3.09 13.94 2.51
CA THR A 141 -1.70 14.44 2.48
C THR A 141 -0.67 13.50 3.10
N LEU A 142 -1.10 12.48 3.84
CA LEU A 142 -0.22 11.50 4.49
C LEU A 142 0.03 10.25 3.63
N LEU A 143 -0.65 10.14 2.49
CA LEU A 143 -0.62 9.01 1.54
C LEU A 143 0.16 9.37 0.27
#